data_AF-A0A6N0X6I8-F1
#
_entry.id   AF-A0A6N0X6I8-F1
#
_cell.length_a   1.000
_cell.length_b   1.000
_cell.length_c   1.000
_cell.angle_alpha   90.00
_cell.angle_beta   90.00
_cell.angle_gamma   90.00
#
_symmetry.space_group_name_H-M   'P 1'
#
loop_
_entity.id
_entity.type
_entity.pdbx_description
1 polymer ?
#
loop_
_entity_poly.entity_id
_entity_poly.type
_entity_poly.pdbx_seq_one_letter_code
_entity_poly.pdbx_strand_id
1 'polypeptide(L)'
;MILLPTMLLLASPTPDVVVAALHRLRIATQVEGGKVKACQARVSSGDAEIDRTACEATVACFNGGVTQPEPLADCVEVKVAAFVRKRDGQ
;
A
#
# COMPACT_ATOMS: atom_id res chain seq x y z
N MET A 1 -35.08 27.60 14.23
CA MET A 1 -34.78 26.38 13.46
C MET A 1 -33.27 26.29 13.33
N ILE A 2 -32.68 25.21 13.85
CA ILE A 2 -31.24 25.07 14.05
C ILE A 2 -30.59 24.62 12.73
N LEU A 3 -29.64 25.41 12.22
CA LEU A 3 -28.78 25.06 11.08
C LEU A 3 -27.64 24.17 11.59
N LEU A 4 -27.64 22.89 11.20
CA LEU A 4 -26.47 22.02 11.38
C LEU A 4 -25.47 22.23 10.23
N PRO A 5 -24.17 22.40 10.51
CA PRO A 5 -23.15 22.38 9.48
C PRO A 5 -22.82 20.92 9.13
N THR A 6 -23.07 20.55 7.87
CA THR A 6 -22.63 19.28 7.30
C THR A 6 -21.10 19.29 7.19
N MET A 7 -20.42 18.61 8.11
CA MET A 7 -18.99 18.30 7.96
C MET A 7 -18.82 17.39 6.74
N LEU A 8 -18.28 17.92 5.65
CA LEU A 8 -17.72 17.10 4.59
C LEU A 8 -16.42 16.45 5.12
N LEU A 9 -16.48 15.16 5.44
CA LEU A 9 -15.29 14.33 5.56
C LEU A 9 -14.63 14.25 4.18
N LEU A 10 -13.57 15.02 3.97
CA LEU A 10 -12.63 14.83 2.88
C LEU A 10 -11.91 13.50 3.12
N ALA A 11 -12.45 12.42 2.56
CA ALA A 11 -11.70 11.18 2.42
C ALA A 11 -10.47 11.51 1.57
N SER A 12 -9.31 11.55 2.23
CA SER A 12 -8.03 11.74 1.55
C SER A 12 -7.92 10.61 0.53
N PRO A 13 -7.56 10.88 -0.74
CA PRO A 13 -7.29 9.81 -1.68
C PRO A 13 -6.19 8.95 -1.05
N THR A 14 -6.54 7.71 -0.73
CA THR A 14 -5.58 6.73 -0.23
C THR A 14 -4.56 6.52 -1.34
N PRO A 15 -3.26 6.73 -1.08
CA PRO A 15 -2.25 6.57 -2.10
C PRO A 15 -2.25 5.11 -2.57
N ASP A 16 -2.52 4.91 -3.85
CA ASP A 16 -2.32 3.62 -4.51
C ASP A 16 -0.81 3.45 -4.74
N VAL A 17 -0.26 2.32 -4.29
CA VAL A 17 1.15 1.97 -4.54
C VAL A 17 1.22 1.04 -5.75
N VAL A 18 2.02 1.43 -6.74
CA VAL A 18 2.34 0.60 -7.91
C VAL A 18 3.76 0.06 -7.74
N VAL A 19 3.94 -1.25 -7.86
CA VAL A 19 5.26 -1.90 -7.73
C VAL A 19 5.84 -2.14 -9.13
N ALA A 20 6.95 -1.52 -9.51
CA ALA A 20 7.40 -1.57 -10.91
C ALA A 20 7.86 -2.97 -11.36
N ALA A 21 8.53 -3.72 -10.48
CA ALA A 21 8.85 -5.14 -10.71
C ALA A 21 7.61 -6.02 -10.98
N LEU A 22 6.42 -5.56 -10.59
CA LEU A 22 5.14 -6.25 -10.78
C LEU A 22 4.14 -5.28 -11.39
N HIS A 23 4.31 -4.94 -12.67
CA HIS A 23 3.50 -3.95 -13.40
C HIS A 23 1.96 -4.11 -13.32
N ARG A 24 1.45 -5.23 -12.77
CA ARG A 24 0.01 -5.44 -12.53
C ARG A 24 -0.40 -5.25 -11.07
N LEU A 25 0.51 -5.21 -10.11
CA LEU A 25 0.16 -5.13 -8.70
C LEU A 25 -0.15 -3.68 -8.29
N ARG A 26 -1.37 -3.47 -7.77
CA ARG A 26 -1.78 -2.20 -7.16
C ARG A 26 -2.29 -2.45 -5.76
N ILE A 27 -1.64 -1.83 -4.80
CA ILE A 27 -2.00 -1.94 -3.39
C ILE A 27 -2.76 -0.68 -2.97
N ALA A 28 -3.97 -0.89 -2.44
CA ALA A 28 -4.69 0.16 -1.74
C ALA A 28 -4.57 -0.05 -0.24
N THR A 29 -4.42 1.06 0.47
CA THR A 29 -4.32 1.10 1.92
C THR A 29 -5.44 1.95 2.50
N GLN A 30 -5.92 1.58 3.68
CA GLN A 30 -6.76 2.46 4.50
C GLN A 30 -5.88 3.00 5.62
N VAL A 31 -5.72 4.32 5.67
CA VAL A 31 -4.92 5.00 6.69
C VAL A 31 -5.85 5.66 7.71
N GLU A 32 -5.61 5.40 8.98
CA GLU A 32 -6.34 5.99 10.10
C GLU A 32 -5.37 6.36 11.23
N GLY A 33 -5.46 7.60 11.72
CA GLY A 33 -4.54 8.09 12.75
C GLY A 33 -3.06 8.07 12.32
N GLY A 34 -2.78 8.25 11.02
CA GLY A 34 -1.42 8.22 10.47
C GLY A 34 -0.80 6.82 10.37
N LYS A 35 -1.60 5.76 10.50
CA LYS A 35 -1.13 4.36 10.35
C LYS A 35 -2.00 3.60 9.37
N VAL A 36 -1.41 2.62 8.69
CA VAL A 36 -2.18 1.70 7.84
C VAL A 36 -2.98 0.75 8.74
N LYS A 37 -4.29 0.68 8.53
CA LYS A 37 -5.24 -0.20 9.24
C LYS A 37 -5.74 -1.36 8.39
N ALA A 38 -5.88 -1.13 7.09
CA ALA A 38 -6.23 -2.16 6.14
C ALA A 38 -5.36 -2.02 4.90
N CYS A 39 -5.12 -3.15 4.25
CA CYS A 39 -4.37 -3.23 3.01
C CYS A 39 -5.00 -4.29 2.11
N GLN A 40 -5.17 -3.99 0.83
CA GLN A 40 -5.69 -4.93 -0.15
C GLN A 40 -5.06 -4.69 -1.52
N ALA A 41 -4.88 -5.77 -2.29
CA ALA A 41 -4.57 -5.65 -3.71
C ALA A 41 -5.85 -5.23 -4.47
N ARG A 42 -5.85 -4.03 -5.05
CA ARG A 42 -6.89 -3.61 -6.02
C ARG A 42 -6.70 -4.28 -7.37
N VAL A 43 -5.45 -4.50 -7.74
CA VAL A 43 -5.08 -5.31 -8.91
C VAL A 43 -4.06 -6.32 -8.43
N SER A 44 -4.37 -7.60 -8.57
CA SER A 44 -3.53 -8.72 -8.12
C SER A 44 -2.36 -8.95 -9.08
N SER A 45 -1.24 -9.40 -8.54
CA SER A 45 -0.10 -9.90 -9.32
C SER A 45 -0.38 -11.25 -9.99
N GLY A 46 -1.45 -11.95 -9.59
CA GLY A 46 -1.73 -13.35 -9.94
C GLY A 46 -1.14 -14.35 -8.96
N ASP A 47 -0.43 -13.88 -7.93
CA ASP A 47 0.20 -14.69 -6.90
C ASP A 47 -0.18 -14.14 -5.50
N ALA A 48 -0.90 -14.96 -4.73
CA ALA A 48 -1.43 -14.55 -3.43
C ALA A 48 -0.33 -14.27 -2.39
N GLU A 49 0.83 -14.93 -2.49
CA GLU A 49 1.94 -14.67 -1.57
C GLU A 49 2.60 -13.34 -1.88
N ILE A 50 2.84 -13.05 -3.16
CA ILE A 50 3.36 -11.77 -3.62
C ILE A 50 2.42 -10.63 -3.22
N ASP A 51 1.11 -10.79 -3.42
CA ASP A 51 0.10 -9.78 -3.07
C ASP A 51 0.11 -9.48 -1.57
N ARG A 52 0.16 -10.54 -0.74
CA ARG A 52 0.29 -10.41 0.71
C ARG A 52 1.59 -9.72 1.10
N THR A 53 2.72 -10.12 0.53
CA THR A 53 4.03 -9.52 0.83
C THR A 53 4.08 -8.05 0.44
N ALA A 54 3.48 -7.65 -0.68
CA ALA A 54 3.39 -6.25 -1.06
C ALA A 54 2.54 -5.45 -0.07
N CYS A 55 1.46 -6.04 0.44
CA CYS A 55 0.67 -5.41 1.49
C CYS A 55 1.46 -5.23 2.79
N GLU A 56 2.12 -6.28 3.27
CA GLU A 56 2.97 -6.23 4.47
C GLU A 56 4.11 -5.21 4.31
N ALA A 57 4.75 -5.18 3.14
CA ALA A 57 5.77 -4.21 2.80
C ALA A 57 5.22 -2.77 2.83
N THR A 58 4.03 -2.54 2.29
CA THR A 58 3.37 -1.23 2.30
C THR A 58 3.10 -0.76 3.72
N VAL A 59 2.55 -1.63 4.57
CA VAL A 59 2.32 -1.34 5.99
C VAL A 59 3.63 -0.99 6.69
N ALA A 60 4.69 -1.78 6.47
CA ALA A 60 5.99 -1.56 7.10
C ALA A 60 6.66 -0.25 6.65
N CYS A 61 6.65 0.06 5.35
CA CYS A 61 7.22 1.28 4.80
C CYS A 61 6.46 2.53 5.28
N PHE A 62 5.13 2.50 5.19
CA PHE A 62 4.29 3.63 5.59
C PHE A 62 4.40 3.91 7.10
N ASN A 63 4.26 2.88 7.94
CA ASN A 63 4.38 3.04 9.38
C ASN A 63 5.82 3.34 9.84
N GLY A 64 6.81 3.07 8.97
CA GLY A 64 8.20 3.49 9.14
C GLY A 64 8.47 4.96 8.76
N GLY A 65 7.46 5.70 8.31
CA GLY A 65 7.55 7.13 7.99
C GLY A 65 7.68 7.46 6.51
N VAL A 66 7.70 6.45 5.63
CA VAL A 66 7.75 6.67 4.17
C VAL A 66 6.33 6.83 3.64
N THR A 67 5.83 8.06 3.59
CA THR A 67 4.42 8.34 3.28
C THR A 67 4.20 9.00 1.91
N GLN A 68 5.28 9.47 1.26
CA GLN A 68 5.21 10.05 -0.08
C GLN A 68 5.03 8.96 -1.13
N PRO A 69 4.19 9.15 -2.16
CA PRO A 69 3.82 8.07 -3.10
C PRO A 69 5.00 7.38 -3.79
N GLU A 70 5.91 8.15 -4.40
CA GLU A 70 7.08 7.61 -5.10
C GLU A 70 8.07 6.92 -4.13
N PRO A 71 8.53 7.55 -3.04
CA PRO A 71 9.36 6.87 -2.04
C PRO A 71 8.72 5.63 -1.42
N LEU A 72 7.40 5.63 -1.23
CA LEU A 72 6.67 4.49 -0.71
C LEU A 72 6.69 3.33 -1.70
N ALA A 73 6.45 3.60 -2.99
CA ALA A 73 6.55 2.61 -4.06
C ALA A 73 7.95 1.98 -4.11
N ASP A 74 9.01 2.80 -4.09
CA ASP A 74 10.39 2.32 -4.08
C ASP A 74 10.68 1.42 -2.87
N CYS A 75 10.25 1.84 -1.68
CA CYS A 75 10.42 1.07 -0.45
C CYS A 75 9.72 -0.29 -0.53
N VAL A 76 8.49 -0.32 -1.04
CA VAL A 76 7.71 -1.55 -1.22
C VAL A 76 8.36 -2.46 -2.25
N GLU A 77 8.80 -1.91 -3.37
CA GLU A 77 9.42 -2.65 -4.45
C GLU A 77 10.69 -3.37 -4.01
N VAL A 78 11.57 -2.70 -3.26
CA VAL A 78 12.80 -3.33 -2.72
C VAL A 78 12.46 -4.56 -1.87
N LYS A 79 11.43 -4.48 -1.03
CA LYS A 79 11.00 -5.58 -0.14
C LYS A 79 10.37 -6.72 -0.92
N VAL A 80 9.49 -6.43 -1.87
CA VAL A 80 8.82 -7.44 -2.70
C VAL A 80 9.83 -8.14 -3.61
N ALA A 81 10.74 -7.39 -4.24
CA ALA A 81 11.79 -7.95 -5.07
C ALA A 81 12.74 -8.85 -4.25
N ALA A 82 13.04 -8.50 -3.01
CA ALA A 82 13.82 -9.36 -2.11
C ALA A 82 13.10 -10.68 -1.78
N PHE A 83 11.79 -10.63 -1.56
CA PHE A 83 10.97 -11.83 -1.35
C PHE A 83 10.97 -12.74 -2.59
N VAL A 84 10.70 -12.18 -3.78
CA VAL A 84 10.69 -12.94 -5.04
C VAL A 84 12.03 -13.60 -5.29
N ARG A 85 13.15 -12.87 -5.15
CA ARG A 85 14.50 -13.45 -5.30
C ARG A 85 14.77 -14.58 -4.31
N LYS A 86 14.33 -14.45 -3.05
CA LYS A 86 14.49 -15.51 -2.04
C LYS A 86 13.66 -16.74 -2.38
N ARG A 87 12.47 -16.55 -2.95
CA ARG A 87 11.59 -17.64 -3.37
C ARG A 87 12.12 -18.38 -4.59
N ASP A 88 12.59 -17.64 -5.60
CA ASP A 88 13.05 -18.22 -6.88
C ASP A 88 14.47 -18.83 -6.78
N GLY A 89 15.25 -18.45 -5.77
CA GLY A 89 16.56 -19.05 -5.44
C GLY A 89 16.50 -20.27 -4.53
N GLN A 90 15.29 -20.77 -4.23
CA GLN A 90 15.04 -22.03 -3.51
C GLN A 90 14.62 -23.12 -4.49
#